data_AF-A0A2H5QUT6-F1
#
_entry.id   AF-A0A2H5QUT6-F1
#
_cell.length_a   1.000
_cell.length_b   1.000
_cell.length_c   1.000
_cell.angle_alpha   90.00
_cell.angle_beta   90.00
_cell.angle_gamma   90.00
#
_symmetry.space_group_name_H-M   'P 1'
#
loop_
_entity.id
_entity.type
_entity.pdbx_description
1 polymer ?
#
loop_
_entity_poly.entity_id
_entity_poly.type
_entity_poly.pdbx_seq_one_letter_code
_entity_poly.pdbx_strand_id
1 'polypeptide(L)'
;MEKDIEVEELEKIEENDEPIIGMSFDSDTNLFIYFKEYGKRKGFPVLRRTSRKDSNEILRNVTFACRRNGETRSKSVNILKPQPNAKQVAMQDWELG
;
A
#
# COMPACT_ATOMS: atom_id res chain seq x y z
N MET A 1 -32.71 -1.65 45.69
CA MET A 1 -31.68 -2.61 45.23
C MET A 1 -32.24 -3.26 44.00
N GLU A 2 -31.69 -3.15 42.80
CA GLU A 2 -30.56 -2.41 42.23
C GLU A 2 -31.03 -2.06 40.80
N LYS A 3 -30.62 -0.88 40.31
CA LYS A 3 -31.14 -0.31 39.07
C LYS A 3 -30.59 -1.05 37.86
N ASP A 4 -31.49 -1.49 36.99
CA ASP A 4 -31.26 -1.72 35.58
C ASP A 4 -30.75 -0.41 34.94
N ILE A 5 -29.48 -0.36 34.58
CA ILE A 5 -28.89 0.68 33.73
C ILE A 5 -28.11 -0.07 32.66
N GLU A 6 -28.89 -0.64 31.75
CA GLU A 6 -28.44 -1.14 30.46
C GLU A 6 -28.23 0.04 29.51
N VAL A 7 -27.13 -0.01 28.74
CA VAL A 7 -27.05 0.47 27.36
C VAL A 7 -27.10 2.00 27.18
N GLU A 8 -25.98 2.72 27.32
CA GLU A 8 -25.83 4.04 26.64
C GLU A 8 -24.44 4.70 26.58
N GLU A 9 -23.32 4.06 26.93
CA GLU A 9 -21.98 4.72 26.85
C GLU A 9 -20.99 4.08 25.86
N LEU A 10 -21.49 3.62 24.71
CA LEU A 10 -20.67 3.37 23.52
C LEU A 10 -21.06 4.35 22.40
N GLU A 11 -21.30 5.61 22.78
CA GLU A 11 -21.49 6.70 21.83
C GLU A 11 -20.20 6.94 21.02
N LYS A 12 -20.33 6.73 19.71
CA LYS A 12 -19.67 7.48 18.62
C LYS A 12 -18.14 7.60 18.67
N ILE A 13 -17.46 6.62 18.09
CA ILE A 13 -16.16 6.86 17.44
C ILE A 13 -16.43 7.16 15.96
N GLU A 14 -16.96 8.35 15.66
CA GLU A 14 -16.89 8.94 14.33
C GLU A 14 -16.44 10.37 14.49
N GLU A 15 -15.15 10.64 14.25
CA GLU A 15 -14.73 11.85 13.53
C GLU A 15 -13.23 11.96 13.22
N ASN A 16 -12.36 11.08 13.73
CA ASN A 16 -10.94 11.16 13.40
C ASN A 16 -10.27 9.81 13.19
N ASP A 17 -10.72 9.10 12.16
CA ASP A 17 -10.16 7.85 11.64
C ASP A 17 -8.81 8.05 10.93
N GLU A 18 -7.99 8.95 11.46
CA GLU A 18 -6.66 9.28 10.96
C GLU A 18 -5.61 8.40 11.64
N PRO A 19 -4.64 7.88 10.87
CA PRO A 19 -3.54 7.11 11.44
C PRO A 19 -2.69 7.98 12.37
N ILE A 20 -2.42 7.48 13.57
CA ILE A 20 -1.57 8.16 14.56
C ILE A 20 -0.12 7.70 14.39
N ILE A 21 0.82 8.64 14.49
CA ILE A 21 2.26 8.31 14.49
C ILE A 21 2.57 7.45 15.71
N GLY A 22 3.25 6.31 15.49
CA GLY A 22 3.58 5.36 16.55
C GLY A 22 2.53 4.27 16.77
N MET A 23 1.45 4.22 15.99
CA MET A 23 0.51 3.10 16.00
C MET A 23 1.24 1.78 15.72
N SER A 24 0.99 0.78 16.56
CA SER A 24 1.57 -0.56 16.46
C SER A 24 0.58 -1.56 15.85
N PHE A 25 1.11 -2.58 15.18
CA PHE A 25 0.35 -3.67 14.59
C PHE A 25 1.08 -4.99 14.88
N ASP A 26 0.32 -6.07 15.07
CA ASP A 26 0.89 -7.40 15.36
C ASP A 26 1.65 -8.00 14.16
N SER A 27 1.33 -7.55 12.94
CA SER A 27 1.95 -8.04 11.71
C SER A 27 1.99 -6.98 10.60
N ASP A 28 2.89 -7.17 9.64
CA ASP A 28 2.93 -6.35 8.41
C ASP A 28 1.66 -6.51 7.56
N THR A 29 0.99 -7.66 7.69
CA THR A 29 -0.27 -7.95 7.03
C THR A 29 -1.42 -7.13 7.64
N ASN A 30 -1.54 -7.09 8.97
CA ASN A 30 -2.54 -6.27 9.66
C ASN A 30 -2.34 -4.78 9.36
N LEU A 31 -1.08 -4.34 9.40
CA LEU A 31 -0.67 -3.00 8.98
C LEU A 31 -1.12 -2.69 7.55
N PHE A 32 -0.92 -3.61 6.60
CA PHE A 32 -1.32 -3.41 5.20
C PHE A 32 -2.85 -3.35 5.04
N ILE A 33 -3.59 -4.24 5.70
CA ILE A 33 -5.07 -4.26 5.66
C ILE A 33 -5.63 -2.93 6.18
N TYR A 34 -5.12 -2.45 7.32
CA TYR A 34 -5.52 -1.19 7.91
C TYR A 34 -5.33 -0.01 6.93
N PHE A 35 -4.12 0.16 6.36
CA PHE A 35 -3.87 1.27 5.44
C PHE A 35 -4.63 1.13 4.12
N LYS A 36 -4.95 -0.09 3.69
CA LYS A 36 -5.78 -0.33 2.52
C LYS A 36 -7.23 0.13 2.73
N GLU A 37 -7.83 -0.20 3.87
CA GLU A 37 -9.18 0.28 4.20
C GLU A 37 -9.20 1.78 4.49
N TYR A 38 -8.16 2.32 5.16
CA TYR A 38 -7.98 3.76 5.31
C TYR A 38 -7.94 4.48 3.95
N GLY A 39 -7.07 4.03 3.04
CA GLY A 39 -6.98 4.61 1.70
C GLY A 39 -8.29 4.52 0.94
N LYS A 40 -8.99 3.39 1.01
CA LYS A 40 -10.32 3.20 0.41
C LYS A 40 -11.32 4.24 0.92
N ARG A 41 -11.39 4.48 2.24
CA ARG A 41 -12.25 5.50 2.84
C ARG A 41 -11.86 6.92 2.44
N LYS A 42 -10.56 7.21 2.37
CA LYS A 42 -10.01 8.51 1.92
C LYS A 42 -9.94 8.67 0.39
N GLY A 43 -10.43 7.68 -0.36
CA GLY A 43 -10.54 7.77 -1.83
C GLY A 43 -9.24 7.58 -2.60
N PHE A 44 -8.25 6.87 -2.06
CA PHE A 44 -7.04 6.49 -2.80
C PHE A 44 -6.62 5.01 -2.61
N PRO A 45 -6.16 4.35 -3.68
CA PRO A 45 -5.63 2.99 -3.57
C PRO A 45 -4.26 2.97 -2.89
N VAL A 46 -4.03 2.01 -2.00
CA VAL A 46 -2.74 1.77 -1.34
C VAL A 46 -2.09 0.50 -1.89
N LEU A 47 -0.77 0.55 -2.12
CA LEU A 47 0.04 -0.62 -2.49
C LEU A 47 1.27 -0.74 -1.60
N ARG A 48 1.80 -1.97 -1.47
CA ARG A 48 3.13 -2.22 -0.90
C ARG A 48 4.19 -1.89 -1.94
N ARG A 49 4.99 -0.86 -1.66
CA ARG A 49 6.05 -0.36 -2.56
C ARG A 49 7.35 -1.12 -2.35
N THR A 50 7.77 -1.28 -1.10
CA THR A 50 9.01 -1.97 -0.74
C THR A 50 8.85 -2.80 0.50
N SER A 51 9.71 -3.80 0.61
CA SER A 51 9.89 -4.66 1.77
C SER A 51 11.38 -4.88 1.92
N ARG A 52 11.97 -4.49 3.05
CA ARG A 52 13.39 -4.80 3.32
C ARG A 52 13.49 -5.72 4.52
N LYS A 53 14.18 -6.82 4.29
CA LYS A 53 14.61 -7.76 5.31
C LYS A 53 16.06 -7.49 5.69
N ASP A 54 16.46 -7.84 6.90
CA ASP A 54 17.86 -7.88 7.27
C ASP A 54 18.55 -9.16 6.77
N SER A 55 19.82 -9.33 7.15
CA SER A 55 20.61 -10.54 6.84
C SER A 55 20.04 -11.82 7.45
N ASN A 56 19.19 -11.70 8.48
CA ASN A 56 18.55 -12.81 9.17
C ASN A 56 17.14 -13.07 8.61
N GLU A 57 16.82 -12.48 7.45
CA GLU A 57 15.51 -12.54 6.78
C GLU A 57 14.33 -11.95 7.58
N ILE A 58 14.60 -11.20 8.64
CA ILE A 58 13.59 -10.56 9.48
C ILE A 58 13.18 -9.25 8.80
N LEU A 59 11.88 -9.06 8.65
CA LEU A 59 11.31 -7.84 8.07
C LEU A 59 11.62 -6.63 8.96
N ARG A 60 12.46 -5.72 8.47
CA ARG A 60 12.85 -4.49 9.19
C ARG A 60 12.01 -3.30 8.82
N ASN A 61 11.65 -3.17 7.55
CA ASN A 61 10.77 -2.11 7.10
C ASN A 61 9.89 -2.53 5.93
N VAL A 62 8.75 -1.86 5.86
CA VAL A 62 7.81 -1.91 4.75
C VAL A 62 7.46 -0.47 4.39
N THR A 63 7.20 -0.21 3.12
CA THR A 63 6.71 1.11 2.70
C THR A 63 5.47 0.92 1.86
N PHE A 64 4.40 1.60 2.24
CA PHE A 64 3.17 1.69 1.46
C PHE A 64 3.12 3.01 0.72
N ALA A 65 2.48 3.02 -0.44
CA ALA A 65 2.32 4.21 -1.26
C ALA A 65 0.93 4.26 -1.89
N CYS A 66 0.50 5.47 -2.26
CA CYS A 66 -0.66 5.63 -3.13
C CYS A 66 -0.35 5.02 -4.50
N ARG A 67 -1.20 4.13 -5.03
CA ARG A 67 -0.98 3.51 -6.35
C ARG A 67 -1.01 4.55 -7.48
N ARG A 68 -1.64 5.71 -7.30
CA ARG A 68 -1.61 6.82 -8.28
C ARG A 68 -0.22 7.46 -8.42
N ASN A 69 0.72 7.16 -7.51
CA ASN A 69 2.06 7.75 -7.46
C ASN A 69 3.02 7.26 -8.58
N GLY A 70 2.50 6.65 -9.65
CA GLY A 70 3.29 6.06 -10.74
C GLY A 70 2.88 6.51 -12.15
N GLU A 71 1.72 7.14 -12.32
CA GLU A 71 1.36 7.74 -13.61
C GLU A 71 1.87 9.17 -13.66
N THR A 72 3.15 9.31 -14.00
CA THR A 72 3.62 10.57 -14.57
C THR A 72 2.80 10.78 -15.84
N ARG A 73 1.78 11.65 -15.80
CA ARG A 73 1.15 12.19 -17.01
C ARG A 73 2.12 13.14 -17.67
N SER A 74 3.29 12.65 -18.10
CA SER A 74 4.13 13.41 -19.00
C SER A 74 3.37 13.48 -20.33
N LYS A 75 2.74 14.63 -20.60
CA LYS A 75 2.14 14.94 -21.90
C LYS A 75 3.19 15.07 -23.02
N SER A 76 4.47 14.79 -22.75
CA SER A 76 5.51 14.75 -23.77
C SER A 76 5.44 13.42 -24.51
N VAL A 77 4.49 13.30 -25.43
CA VAL A 77 4.67 12.40 -26.57
C VAL A 77 5.84 12.98 -27.33
N ASN A 78 7.03 12.40 -27.18
CA ASN A 78 8.13 12.70 -28.07
C ASN A 78 7.71 12.17 -29.45
N ILE A 79 7.11 13.03 -30.28
CA ILE A 79 6.64 12.70 -31.63
C ILE A 79 7.77 12.08 -32.47
N LEU A 80 9.03 12.39 -32.13
CA LEU A 80 10.24 11.92 -32.79
C LEU A 80 10.74 10.54 -32.30
N LYS A 81 10.13 9.93 -31.27
CA LYS A 81 10.50 8.59 -30.79
C LYS A 81 9.28 7.65 -30.87
N PRO A 82 9.09 6.94 -31.99
CA PRO A 82 8.14 5.83 -32.01
C PRO A 82 8.56 4.76 -30.98
N GLN A 83 7.60 4.32 -30.16
CA GLN A 83 7.78 3.19 -29.24
C GLN A 83 8.07 1.93 -30.07
N PRO A 84 9.18 1.21 -29.84
CA PRO A 84 9.41 -0.05 -30.51
C PRO A 84 8.38 -1.06 -29.99
N ASN A 85 7.43 -1.40 -30.85
CA ASN A 85 6.42 -2.41 -30.55
C ASN A 85 7.08 -3.79 -30.63
N ALA A 86 7.68 -4.23 -29.52
CA ALA A 86 8.32 -5.54 -29.45
C ALA A 86 7.27 -6.63 -29.17
N LYS A 87 6.60 -7.09 -30.23
CA LYS A 87 6.12 -8.46 -30.31
C LYS A 87 6.84 -9.16 -31.45
N GLN A 88 7.94 -9.85 -31.14
CA GLN A 88 8.23 -11.25 -31.51
C GLN A 88 9.72 -11.58 -31.34
N VAL A 89 9.97 -12.64 -30.54
CA VAL A 89 10.90 -13.78 -30.82
C VAL A 89 12.41 -13.43 -30.76
N ALA A 90 13.32 -14.12 -30.06
CA ALA A 90 13.44 -15.49 -29.57
C ALA A 90 14.25 -15.50 -28.25
N MET A 91 14.00 -16.42 -27.30
CA MET A 91 14.89 -17.57 -27.03
C MET A 91 16.31 -17.44 -27.60
N GLN A 92 17.28 -17.11 -26.74
CA GLN A 92 18.61 -17.75 -26.58
C GLN A 92 19.57 -16.74 -25.95
N ASP A 93 20.01 -17.05 -24.73
CA ASP A 93 21.31 -16.69 -24.11
C ASP A 93 21.21 -16.82 -22.57
N TRP A 94 20.93 -18.05 -22.10
CA TRP A 94 21.07 -18.43 -20.68
C TRP A 94 22.03 -19.62 -20.50
N GLU A 95 23.06 -19.71 -21.34
CA GLU A 95 24.22 -20.55 -21.09
C GLU A 95 25.49 -19.78 -21.49
N LEU A 96 26.23 -19.25 -20.51
CA LEU A 96 27.70 -19.23 -20.43
C LEU A 96 28.13 -18.35 -19.24
N GLY A 97 28.53 -19.02 -18.15
CA GLY A 97 29.09 -18.42 -16.93
C GLY A 97 28.84 -19.30 -15.73
#